data_AF-A0A7V2XLE3-F1
#
_entry.id   AF-A0A7V2XLE3-F1
#
_cell.length_a   1.000
_cell.length_b   1.000
_cell.length_c   1.000
_cell.angle_alpha   90.00
_cell.angle_beta   90.00
_cell.angle_gamma   90.00
#
_symmetry.space_group_name_H-M   'P 1'
#
loop_
_entity.id
_entity.type
_entity.pdbx_description
1 polymer ?
#
loop_
_entity_poly.entity_id
_entity_poly.type
_entity_poly.pdbx_seq_one_letter_code
_entity_poly.pdbx_strand_id
1 'polypeptide(L)'
;MRTIDSEHTSPDQSLFAGNFQSWLQDTLYAFSNGQGASVPCGDCKACCRAGYFIPVHRQEWSTRAAIPARLLVTPPTHHRDGDFQLISTTRHGDCALLRNGACSIYRERPQTCRDYDCRLFAASGLSSGYGEIDRQVARWHFHHESEESLRLHAAIRTAARFVIDNE
;
A
#
# COMPACT_ATOMS: atom_id res chain seq x y z
N MET A 1 -6.58 -5.99 -15.18
CA MET A 1 -6.93 -5.51 -13.81
C MET A 1 -8.46 -5.38 -13.73
N ARG A 2 -9.11 -5.51 -12.56
CA ARG A 2 -10.57 -5.27 -12.42
C ARG A 2 -10.81 -3.94 -11.70
N THR A 3 -11.95 -3.29 -11.94
CA THR A 3 -12.41 -2.13 -11.17
C THR A 3 -13.10 -2.60 -9.88
N ILE A 4 -13.05 -1.80 -8.82
CA ILE A 4 -13.79 -2.08 -7.59
C ILE A 4 -15.22 -1.55 -7.75
N ASP A 5 -16.20 -2.46 -7.82
CA ASP A 5 -17.62 -2.08 -7.72
C ASP A 5 -17.88 -1.59 -6.29
N SER A 6 -18.14 -0.29 -6.16
CA SER A 6 -18.29 0.40 -4.87
C SER A 6 -19.69 0.22 -4.23
N GLU A 7 -20.47 -0.77 -4.69
CA GLU A 7 -21.81 -1.00 -4.17
C GLU A 7 -21.73 -1.96 -2.99
N HIS A 8 -22.12 -1.48 -1.79
CA HIS A 8 -22.33 -2.21 -0.52
C HIS A 8 -21.30 -1.98 0.62
N THR A 9 -20.78 -0.77 0.80
CA THR A 9 -20.17 -0.39 2.10
C THR A 9 -21.21 0.30 3.00
N SER A 10 -21.57 -0.33 4.12
CA SER A 10 -22.43 0.28 5.15
C SER A 10 -21.75 1.52 5.76
N PRO A 11 -22.47 2.62 6.06
CA PRO A 11 -21.89 3.86 6.60
C PRO A 11 -21.03 3.65 7.87
N ASP A 12 -21.35 2.64 8.67
CA ASP A 12 -20.66 2.27 9.92
C ASP A 12 -19.25 1.69 9.70
N GLN A 13 -18.87 1.39 8.44
CA GLN A 13 -17.55 0.84 8.09
C GLN A 13 -16.68 1.80 7.29
N SER A 14 -17.20 2.98 6.95
CA SER A 14 -16.51 4.04 6.21
C SER A 14 -15.35 4.63 7.04
N LEU A 15 -14.23 4.88 6.35
CA LEU A 15 -13.02 5.49 6.88
C LEU A 15 -12.70 6.76 6.10
N PHE A 16 -12.41 7.82 6.83
CA PHE A 16 -11.98 9.08 6.26
C PHE A 16 -10.60 8.94 5.63
N ALA A 17 -10.52 9.09 4.30
CA ALA A 17 -9.26 9.00 3.56
C ALA A 17 -8.45 10.31 3.58
N GLY A 18 -9.07 11.41 4.02
CA GLY A 18 -8.51 12.76 3.97
C GLY A 18 -9.22 13.65 2.94
N ASN A 19 -8.82 14.92 2.90
CA ASN A 19 -9.13 15.80 1.77
C ASN A 19 -8.40 15.28 0.53
N PHE A 20 -9.14 15.10 -0.58
CA PHE A 20 -8.58 14.52 -1.80
C PHE A 20 -7.45 15.35 -2.41
N GLN A 21 -7.59 16.67 -2.45
CA GLN A 21 -6.62 17.54 -3.09
C GLN A 21 -5.31 17.62 -2.30
N SER A 22 -5.40 17.78 -0.98
CA SER A 22 -4.22 17.73 -0.10
C SER A 22 -3.54 16.37 -0.17
N TRP A 23 -4.30 15.27 -0.09
CA TRP A 23 -3.75 13.92 -0.23
C TRP A 23 -3.05 13.71 -1.58
N LEU A 24 -3.64 14.21 -2.68
CA LEU A 24 -3.05 14.08 -4.01
C LEU A 24 -1.72 14.84 -4.09
N GLN A 25 -1.66 16.06 -3.56
CA GLN A 25 -0.43 16.85 -3.51
C GLN A 25 0.66 16.14 -2.70
N ASP A 26 0.31 15.65 -1.50
CA ASP A 26 1.24 14.92 -0.63
C ASP A 26 1.74 13.63 -1.30
N THR A 27 0.85 12.91 -2.00
CA THR A 27 1.18 11.66 -2.70
C THR A 27 2.14 11.91 -3.87
N LEU A 28 1.89 12.93 -4.68
CA LEU A 28 2.78 13.30 -5.78
C LEU A 28 4.14 13.80 -5.27
N TYR A 29 4.14 14.55 -4.17
CA TYR A 29 5.36 14.99 -3.49
C TYR A 29 6.16 13.80 -2.94
N ALA A 30 5.49 12.84 -2.31
CA ALA A 30 6.08 11.61 -1.80
C ALA A 30 6.75 10.80 -2.92
N PHE A 31 6.08 10.62 -4.07
CA PHE A 31 6.67 9.95 -5.23
C PHE A 31 7.90 10.69 -5.79
N SER A 32 7.89 12.01 -5.75
CA SER A 32 9.01 12.82 -6.28
C SER A 32 10.21 12.87 -5.34
N ASN A 33 10.01 12.69 -4.02
CA ASN A 33 11.04 12.90 -3.00
C ASN A 33 11.37 11.66 -2.15
N GLY A 34 10.73 10.52 -2.42
CA GLY A 34 10.92 9.28 -1.66
C GLY A 34 10.45 9.35 -0.20
N GLN A 35 9.47 10.22 0.10
CA GLN A 35 8.86 10.24 1.43
C GLN A 35 7.83 9.12 1.55
N GLY A 36 7.74 8.53 2.75
CA GLY A 36 6.74 7.50 3.02
C GLY A 36 5.33 8.04 3.12
N ALA A 37 4.35 7.17 2.88
CA ALA A 37 2.95 7.46 3.06
C ALA A 37 2.55 7.41 4.55
N SER A 38 1.84 8.44 5.01
CA SER A 38 1.18 8.42 6.32
C SER A 38 -0.27 7.93 6.13
N VAL A 39 -0.43 6.60 6.10
CA VAL A 39 -1.74 5.98 5.93
C VAL A 39 -2.39 5.77 7.30
N PRO A 40 -3.59 6.33 7.57
CA PRO A 40 -4.27 6.19 8.85
C PRO A 40 -5.00 4.84 8.98
N CYS A 41 -4.35 3.74 8.60
CA CYS A 41 -4.98 2.41 8.51
C CYS A 41 -5.32 1.77 9.88
N GLY A 42 -4.90 2.39 10.99
CA GLY A 42 -5.13 1.90 12.36
C GLY A 42 -4.53 0.53 12.57
N ASP A 43 -5.35 -0.43 13.00
CA ASP A 43 -4.94 -1.82 13.22
C ASP A 43 -4.99 -2.69 11.95
N CYS A 44 -5.29 -2.12 10.77
CA CYS A 44 -5.36 -2.90 9.54
C CYS A 44 -4.02 -3.58 9.19
N LYS A 45 -4.09 -4.88 8.87
CA LYS A 45 -2.94 -5.74 8.49
C LYS A 45 -3.09 -6.37 7.10
N ALA A 46 -3.96 -5.83 6.25
CA ALA A 46 -4.26 -6.40 4.93
C ALA A 46 -3.00 -6.58 4.07
N CYS A 47 -2.12 -5.57 3.99
CA CYS A 47 -0.86 -5.68 3.24
C CYS A 47 0.13 -6.68 3.85
N CYS A 48 0.10 -6.89 5.17
CA CYS A 48 0.92 -7.91 5.83
C CYS A 48 0.46 -9.33 5.53
N ARG A 49 -0.85 -9.52 5.31
CA ARG A 49 -1.47 -10.82 4.98
C ARG A 49 -1.54 -11.11 3.48
N ALA A 50 -1.43 -10.07 2.66
CA ALA A 50 -1.38 -10.19 1.20
C ALA A 50 -0.11 -10.90 0.68
N GLY A 51 0.92 -11.06 1.51
CA GLY A 51 2.12 -11.80 1.15
C GLY A 51 2.97 -11.15 0.07
N TYR A 52 2.94 -9.82 -0.03
CA TYR A 52 3.77 -9.08 -0.97
C TYR A 52 5.26 -9.41 -0.82
N PHE A 53 5.98 -9.34 -1.93
CA PHE A 53 7.44 -9.29 -1.89
C PHE A 53 7.86 -7.94 -1.31
N ILE A 54 8.38 -7.98 -0.08
CA ILE A 54 8.84 -6.79 0.62
C ILE A 54 10.37 -6.76 0.52
N PRO A 55 10.94 -5.99 -0.43
CA PRO A 55 12.37 -5.77 -0.49
C PRO A 55 12.84 -4.97 0.71
N VAL A 56 14.06 -5.27 1.14
CA VAL A 56 14.81 -4.55 2.17
C VAL A 56 16.19 -4.25 1.59
N HIS A 57 16.42 -2.99 1.27
CA HIS A 57 17.66 -2.52 0.67
C HIS A 57 18.81 -2.53 1.67
N ARG A 58 20.05 -2.68 1.18
CA ARG A 58 21.26 -2.70 2.01
C ARG A 58 21.43 -1.46 2.89
N GLN A 59 20.98 -0.31 2.39
CA GLN A 59 21.09 1.00 3.05
C GLN A 59 20.08 1.15 4.21
N GLU A 60 19.07 0.27 4.32
CA GLU A 60 18.09 0.29 5.40
C GLU A 60 18.66 -0.35 6.68
N TRP A 61 19.75 0.22 7.21
CA TRP A 61 20.52 -0.40 8.31
C TRP A 61 19.68 -0.72 9.54
N SER A 62 18.83 0.21 9.99
CA SER A 62 17.95 0.01 11.15
C SER A 62 16.92 -1.09 10.90
N THR A 63 16.30 -1.10 9.71
CA THR A 63 15.36 -2.16 9.28
C THR A 63 16.05 -3.51 9.30
N ARG A 64 17.23 -3.62 8.69
CA ARG A 64 18.01 -4.85 8.61
C ARG A 64 18.43 -5.37 9.98
N ALA A 65 18.84 -4.48 10.88
CA ALA A 65 19.21 -4.83 12.26
C ALA A 65 18.02 -5.36 13.07
N ALA A 66 16.80 -4.89 12.79
CA ALA A 66 15.59 -5.33 13.47
C ALA A 66 15.05 -6.68 12.96
N ILE A 67 15.41 -7.09 11.74
CA ILE A 67 14.90 -8.34 11.14
C ILE A 67 15.82 -9.51 11.51
N PRO A 68 15.31 -10.61 12.10
CA PRO A 68 16.10 -11.82 12.28
C PRO A 68 16.66 -12.32 10.94
N ALA A 69 17.99 -12.51 10.85
CA ALA A 69 18.67 -12.82 9.59
C ALA A 69 18.05 -14.00 8.80
N ARG A 70 17.56 -15.02 9.52
CA ARG A 70 16.87 -16.19 8.92
C ARG A 70 15.57 -15.86 8.16
N LEU A 71 15.02 -14.66 8.36
CA LEU A 71 13.81 -14.19 7.70
C LEU A 71 14.13 -13.31 6.49
N LEU A 72 15.40 -12.98 6.23
CA LEU A 72 15.84 -12.31 5.02
C LEU A 72 16.33 -13.36 4.02
N VAL A 73 15.68 -13.43 2.87
CA VAL A 73 15.99 -14.41 1.81
C VAL A 73 16.50 -13.70 0.57
N THR A 74 17.44 -14.35 -0.12
CA THR A 74 17.93 -13.86 -1.40
C THR A 74 16.90 -14.20 -2.49
N PRO A 75 16.48 -13.23 -3.32
CA PRO A 75 15.54 -13.49 -4.42
C PRO A 75 16.12 -14.51 -5.43
N PRO A 76 15.28 -15.33 -6.10
CA PRO A 76 15.72 -16.46 -6.94
C PRO A 76 16.54 -16.06 -8.18
N THR A 77 16.36 -14.85 -8.69
CA THR A 77 17.07 -14.35 -9.87
C THR A 77 18.13 -13.33 -9.47
N HIS A 78 19.34 -13.53 -9.98
CA HIS A 78 20.50 -12.66 -9.83
C HIS A 78 20.23 -11.21 -10.25
N HIS A 79 19.64 -10.40 -9.37
CA HIS A 79 19.90 -8.97 -9.38
C HIS A 79 21.40 -8.84 -9.08
N ARG A 80 22.16 -8.43 -10.10
CA ARG A 80 23.62 -8.60 -10.18
C ARG A 80 24.40 -7.94 -9.03
N ASP A 81 23.74 -7.09 -8.24
CA ASP A 81 24.39 -6.28 -7.22
C ASP A 81 23.98 -6.65 -5.78
N GLY A 82 23.01 -7.57 -5.60
CA GLY A 82 22.56 -7.98 -4.27
C GLY A 82 22.06 -6.81 -3.41
N ASP A 83 21.50 -5.78 -4.04
CA ASP A 83 21.12 -4.50 -3.43
C ASP A 83 20.00 -4.62 -2.39
N PHE A 84 19.22 -5.69 -2.44
CA PHE A 84 18.16 -5.96 -1.49
C PHE A 84 18.01 -7.46 -1.18
N GLN A 85 17.39 -7.74 -0.04
CA GLN A 85 16.87 -9.06 0.32
C GLN A 85 15.36 -8.97 0.47
N LEU A 86 14.65 -10.10 0.38
CA LEU A 86 13.22 -10.15 0.63
C LEU A 86 12.95 -10.58 2.07
N ILE A 87 11.91 -10.01 2.68
CA ILE A 87 11.32 -10.61 3.88
C ILE A 87 10.59 -11.88 3.48
N SER A 88 10.93 -12.99 4.12
CA SER A 88 10.25 -14.27 3.95
C SER A 88 8.77 -14.21 4.34
N THR A 89 7.98 -15.11 3.78
CA THR A 89 6.59 -15.34 4.14
C THR A 89 6.44 -16.60 4.99
N THR A 90 5.34 -16.69 5.73
CA THR A 90 4.93 -17.92 6.43
C THR A 90 4.38 -18.93 5.43
N ARG A 91 4.11 -20.16 5.88
CA ARG A 91 3.44 -21.18 5.04
C ARG A 91 2.04 -20.77 4.57
N HIS A 92 1.40 -19.85 5.26
CA HIS A 92 0.08 -19.32 4.90
C HIS A 92 0.17 -18.13 3.93
N GLY A 93 1.37 -17.68 3.57
CA GLY A 93 1.59 -16.53 2.70
C GLY A 93 1.74 -15.20 3.42
N ASP A 94 1.44 -15.11 4.73
CA ASP A 94 1.62 -13.88 5.50
C ASP A 94 3.10 -13.44 5.59
N CYS A 95 3.36 -12.16 5.79
CA CYS A 95 4.67 -11.64 6.16
C CYS A 95 5.18 -12.31 7.46
N ALA A 96 6.41 -12.84 7.45
CA ALA A 96 6.98 -13.55 8.61
C ALA A 96 7.24 -12.66 9.85
N LEU A 97 7.12 -11.34 9.70
CA LEU A 97 7.20 -10.37 10.79
C LEU A 97 5.83 -10.00 11.37
N LEU A 98 4.72 -10.50 10.80
CA LEU A 98 3.40 -10.42 11.42
C LEU A 98 3.31 -11.46 12.54
N ARG A 99 3.44 -11.02 13.80
CA ARG A 99 3.41 -11.87 14.99
C ARG A 99 2.33 -11.38 15.95
N ASN A 100 1.51 -12.29 16.46
CA ASN A 100 0.44 -11.98 17.41
C ASN A 100 -0.46 -10.81 16.93
N GLY A 101 -0.75 -10.76 15.61
CA GLY A 101 -1.58 -9.71 15.01
C GLY A 101 -0.89 -8.36 14.77
N ALA A 102 0.40 -8.21 15.11
CA ALA A 102 1.15 -6.96 14.94
C ALA A 102 2.45 -7.16 14.15
N CYS A 103 2.91 -6.08 13.49
CA CYS A 103 4.24 -6.09 12.88
C CYS A 103 5.30 -6.00 13.99
N SER A 104 6.16 -7.00 14.11
CA SER A 104 7.17 -7.06 15.17
C SER A 104 8.27 -6.01 15.05
N ILE A 105 8.36 -5.32 13.90
CA ILE A 105 9.35 -4.26 13.63
C ILE A 105 8.66 -2.98 13.16
N TYR A 106 7.45 -2.68 13.63
CA TYR A 106 6.62 -1.62 13.04
C TYR A 106 7.35 -0.27 12.91
N ARG A 107 8.15 0.13 13.89
CA ARG A 107 8.91 1.39 13.88
C ARG A 107 10.06 1.37 12.88
N GLU A 108 10.69 0.22 12.69
CA GLU A 108 11.81 -0.06 11.80
C GLU A 108 11.35 -0.73 10.50
N ARG A 109 10.06 -0.64 10.15
CA ARG A 109 9.51 -1.28 8.96
C ARG A 109 10.25 -0.82 7.69
N PRO A 110 10.40 -1.70 6.67
CA PRO A 110 11.07 -1.35 5.43
C PRO A 110 10.43 -0.16 4.72
N GLN A 111 11.20 0.52 3.90
CA GLN A 111 10.74 1.68 3.13
C GLN A 111 9.52 1.32 2.27
N THR A 112 9.51 0.16 1.59
CA THR A 112 8.33 -0.31 0.82
C THR A 112 7.05 -0.39 1.66
N CYS A 113 7.15 -0.78 2.95
CA CYS A 113 6.00 -0.81 3.86
C CYS A 113 5.56 0.59 4.30
N ARG A 114 6.46 1.59 4.28
CA ARG A 114 6.15 3.00 4.59
C ARG A 114 5.52 3.69 3.40
N ASP A 115 5.97 3.37 2.20
CA ASP A 115 5.51 3.99 0.95
C ASP A 115 4.15 3.47 0.50
N TYR A 116 3.75 2.30 0.97
CA TYR A 116 2.52 1.65 0.55
C TYR A 116 1.27 2.40 1.04
N ASP A 117 0.62 3.13 0.13
CA ASP A 117 -0.69 3.78 0.36
C ASP A 117 -1.82 3.08 -0.41
N CYS A 118 -2.59 2.23 0.26
CA CYS A 118 -3.73 1.57 -0.37
C CYS A 118 -4.85 2.53 -0.78
N ARG A 119 -4.86 3.79 -0.33
CA ARG A 119 -5.84 4.80 -0.79
C ARG A 119 -5.67 5.13 -2.27
N LEU A 120 -4.52 4.83 -2.88
CA LEU A 120 -4.32 4.93 -4.34
C LEU A 120 -5.37 4.10 -5.11
N PHE A 121 -5.73 2.92 -4.60
CA PHE A 121 -6.78 2.08 -5.19
C PHE A 121 -8.17 2.72 -5.04
N ALA A 122 -8.46 3.35 -3.89
CA ALA A 122 -9.72 4.06 -3.68
C ALA A 122 -9.85 5.31 -4.57
N ALA A 123 -8.74 6.03 -4.77
CA ALA A 123 -8.67 7.21 -5.62
C ALA A 123 -8.84 6.86 -7.10
N SER A 124 -8.20 5.78 -7.56
CA SER A 124 -8.22 5.35 -8.96
C SER A 124 -9.43 4.49 -9.34
N GLY A 125 -10.06 3.83 -8.37
CA GLY A 125 -11.12 2.83 -8.61
C GLY A 125 -10.59 1.47 -9.06
N LEU A 126 -9.28 1.26 -9.01
CA LEU A 126 -8.63 0.01 -9.39
C LEU A 126 -8.65 -1.00 -8.24
N SER A 127 -8.79 -2.30 -8.57
CA SER A 127 -8.54 -3.39 -7.63
C SER A 127 -7.04 -3.58 -7.42
N SER A 128 -6.66 -3.88 -6.19
CA SER A 128 -5.30 -4.31 -5.85
C SER A 128 -4.99 -5.74 -6.32
N GLY A 129 -6.01 -6.53 -6.65
CA GLY A 129 -5.93 -7.97 -6.91
C GLY A 129 -5.90 -8.83 -5.65
N TYR A 130 -5.93 -8.24 -4.45
CA TYR A 130 -5.89 -8.94 -3.17
C TYR A 130 -7.15 -8.61 -2.36
N GLY A 131 -8.02 -9.62 -2.15
CA GLY A 131 -9.34 -9.40 -1.54
C GLY A 131 -9.32 -8.79 -0.13
N GLU A 132 -8.27 -9.01 0.67
CA GLU A 132 -8.14 -8.35 1.97
C GLU A 132 -7.84 -6.85 1.85
N ILE A 133 -7.03 -6.48 0.86
CA ILE A 133 -6.70 -5.09 0.59
C ILE A 133 -7.91 -4.41 -0.03
N ASP A 134 -8.57 -5.05 -1.00
CA ASP A 134 -9.77 -4.50 -1.64
C ASP A 134 -10.90 -4.24 -0.63
N ARG A 135 -11.08 -5.13 0.36
CA ARG A 135 -12.00 -4.89 1.49
C ARG A 135 -11.64 -3.66 2.30
N GLN A 136 -10.36 -3.40 2.54
CA GLN A 136 -9.93 -2.17 3.22
C GLN A 136 -10.10 -0.94 2.31
N VAL A 137 -9.82 -1.08 1.01
CA VAL A 137 -9.93 -0.01 0.02
C VAL A 137 -11.37 0.47 -0.12
N ALA A 138 -12.34 -0.44 -0.14
CA ALA A 138 -13.77 -0.13 -0.22
C ALA A 138 -14.31 0.68 0.97
N ARG A 139 -13.53 0.78 2.05
CA ARG A 139 -13.86 1.60 3.22
C ARG A 139 -13.32 3.02 3.11
N TRP A 140 -12.37 3.32 2.23
CA TRP A 140 -11.79 4.65 2.14
C TRP A 140 -12.70 5.61 1.37
N HIS A 141 -13.06 6.72 2.01
CA HIS A 141 -13.82 7.80 1.40
C HIS A 141 -13.07 9.12 1.50
N PHE A 142 -12.76 9.71 0.35
CA PHE A 142 -12.18 11.04 0.25
C PHE A 142 -13.23 12.12 0.44
N HIS A 143 -12.84 13.20 1.08
CA HIS A 143 -13.61 14.43 1.13
C HIS A 143 -13.18 15.41 0.03
N HIS A 144 -14.15 16.13 -0.51
CA HIS A 144 -13.97 17.10 -1.58
C HIS A 144 -14.51 18.45 -1.12
N GLU A 145 -13.64 19.43 -0.97
CA GLU A 145 -14.01 20.79 -0.54
C GLU A 145 -14.42 21.70 -1.70
N SER A 146 -14.22 21.27 -2.94
CA SER A 146 -14.46 22.06 -4.14
C SER A 146 -14.87 21.22 -5.35
N GLU A 147 -15.54 21.86 -6.31
CA GLU A 147 -15.81 21.26 -7.62
C GLU A 147 -14.52 20.90 -8.38
N GLU A 148 -13.45 21.65 -8.16
CA GLU A 148 -12.13 21.32 -8.70
C GLU A 148 -11.61 19.99 -8.14
N SER A 149 -11.75 19.77 -6.83
CA SER A 149 -11.36 18.51 -6.18
C SER A 149 -12.14 17.32 -6.76
N LEU A 150 -13.45 17.50 -7.02
CA LEU A 150 -14.28 16.50 -7.70
C LEU A 150 -13.81 16.24 -9.14
N ARG A 151 -13.53 17.29 -9.91
CA ARG A 151 -13.02 17.17 -11.29
C ARG A 151 -11.67 16.45 -11.34
N LEU A 152 -10.75 16.77 -10.44
CA LEU A 152 -9.45 16.09 -10.34
C LEU A 152 -9.61 14.60 -10.03
N HIS A 153 -10.48 14.24 -9.08
CA HIS A 153 -10.74 12.84 -8.75
C HIS A 153 -11.34 12.07 -9.93
N ALA A 154 -12.30 12.68 -10.63
CA ALA A 154 -12.89 12.10 -11.84
C ALA A 154 -11.86 11.92 -12.96
N ALA A 155 -10.92 12.86 -13.11
CA ALA A 155 -9.84 12.76 -14.09
C ALA A 155 -8.91 11.58 -13.80
N ILE A 156 -8.52 11.35 -12.53
CA ILE A 156 -7.69 10.19 -12.14
C ILE A 156 -8.41 8.88 -12.49
N ARG A 157 -9.69 8.75 -12.15
CA ARG A 157 -10.47 7.54 -12.44
C ARG A 157 -10.61 7.30 -13.94
N THR A 158 -10.82 8.37 -14.71
CA THR A 158 -10.93 8.29 -16.18
C THR A 158 -9.60 7.86 -16.80
N ALA A 159 -8.48 8.44 -16.36
CA ALA A 159 -7.15 8.07 -16.82
C ALA A 159 -6.81 6.62 -16.46
N ALA A 160 -7.08 6.19 -15.22
CA ALA A 160 -6.87 4.81 -14.78
C ALA A 160 -7.67 3.83 -15.64
N ARG A 161 -8.96 4.09 -15.85
CA ARG A 161 -9.81 3.25 -16.70
C ARG A 161 -9.33 3.20 -18.14
N PHE A 162 -8.96 4.35 -18.71
CA PHE A 162 -8.42 4.40 -20.08
C PHE A 162 -7.19 3.49 -20.24
N VAL A 163 -6.25 3.52 -19.29
CA VAL A 163 -5.08 2.62 -19.34
C VAL A 163 -5.52 1.16 -19.27
N ILE A 164 -6.37 0.79 -18.31
CA ILE A 164 -6.82 -0.61 -18.14
C ILE A 164 -7.58 -1.14 -19.37
N ASP A 165 -8.40 -0.32 -20.01
CA ASP A 165 -9.18 -0.72 -21.18
C ASP A 165 -8.31 -0.88 -22.45
N ASN A 166 -7.06 -0.42 -22.41
CA ASN A 166 -6.12 -0.42 -23.55
C ASN A 166 -4.80 -1.17 -23.27
N GLU A 167 -4.74 -1.95 -22.19
CA GLU A 167 -3.69 -2.96 -21.92
C GLU A 167 -4.04 -4.32 -22.54
#